data_AF-A0A2E2QVW5-F1
#
_entry.id   AF-A0A2E2QVW5-F1
#
_cell.length_a   1.000
_cell.length_b   1.000
_cell.length_c   1.000
_cell.angle_alpha   90.00
_cell.angle_beta   90.00
_cell.angle_gamma   90.00
#
_symmetry.space_group_name_H-M   'P 1'
#
loop_
_entity.id
_entity.type
_entity.pdbx_description
1 polymer ?
#
loop_
_entity_poly.entity_id
_entity_poly.type
_entity_poly.pdbx_seq_one_letter_code
_entity_poly.pdbx_strand_id
1 'polypeptide(L)' 'MNNIIEKFEAEILFDHETEVIIQFSGTQIEISKFIKTLRPFNIVELTRSGLVSMALGTDYIKKGLK' A
#
# COMPACT_ATOMS: atom_id res chain seq x y z
N MET A 1 -16.45 4.51 1.76
CA MET A 1 -15.08 4.44 1.23
C MET A 1 -14.15 5.40 1.96
N ASN A 2 -14.50 6.70 2.03
CA ASN A 2 -13.66 7.77 2.60
C ASN A 2 -13.05 7.45 3.98
N ASN A 3 -13.84 6.97 4.95
CA ASN A 3 -13.32 6.60 6.27
C ASN A 3 -12.25 5.48 6.24
N ILE A 4 -12.29 4.59 5.23
CA ILE A 4 -11.28 3.54 5.04
C ILE A 4 -10.00 4.16 4.46
N ILE A 5 -10.15 5.07 3.49
CA ILE A 5 -9.02 5.78 2.87
C ILE A 5 -8.27 6.60 3.93
N GLU A 6 -8.99 7.40 4.72
CA GLU A 6 -8.42 8.20 5.81
C GLU A 6 -7.72 7.32 6.86
N LYS A 7 -8.35 6.21 7.27
CA LYS A 7 -7.78 5.31 8.28
C LYS A 7 -6.44 4.70 7.89
N PHE A 8 -6.24 4.44 6.59
CA PHE A 8 -5.03 3.83 6.08
C PHE A 8 -4.09 4.86 5.45
N GLU A 9 -4.43 6.15 5.48
CA GLU A 9 -3.68 7.20 4.79
C GLU A 9 -3.44 6.85 3.31
N ALA A 10 -4.44 6.20 2.69
CA ALA A 10 -4.40 5.83 1.29
C ALA A 10 -4.74 7.03 0.39
N GLU A 11 -4.32 6.98 -0.86
CA GLU A 11 -4.55 8.04 -1.83
C GLU A 11 -5.52 7.56 -2.91
N ILE A 12 -6.51 8.39 -3.26
CA ILE A 12 -7.39 8.15 -4.41
C ILE A 12 -6.73 8.79 -5.63
N LEU A 13 -6.35 7.97 -6.60
CA LEU A 13 -5.75 8.42 -7.86
C LEU A 13 -6.81 8.76 -8.93
N PHE A 14 -7.97 8.12 -8.84
CA PHE A 14 -9.08 8.29 -9.77
C PHE A 14 -10.39 7.94 -9.08
N ASP A 15 -11.43 8.72 -9.32
CA ASP A 15 -12.79 8.50 -8.82
C ASP A 15 -13.77 8.93 -9.91
N HIS A 16 -14.54 7.96 -10.42
CA HIS A 16 -15.56 8.22 -11.44
C HIS A 16 -16.73 7.24 -11.30
N GLU A 17 -17.88 7.77 -10.90
CA GLU A 17 -19.20 7.12 -10.81
C GLU A 17 -19.21 5.74 -10.12
N THR A 18 -18.72 4.71 -10.81
CA THR A 18 -18.73 3.30 -10.39
C THR A 18 -17.34 2.75 -10.08
N GLU A 19 -16.27 3.48 -10.38
CA GLU A 19 -14.89 3.00 -10.27
C GLU A 19 -14.02 3.97 -9.48
N VAL A 20 -13.12 3.40 -8.67
CA VAL A 20 -12.13 4.15 -7.90
C VAL A 20 -10.78 3.45 -7.99
N ILE A 21 -9.71 4.19 -8.26
CA ILE A 21 -8.33 3.70 -8.22
C ILE A 21 -7.69 4.24 -6.95
N ILE A 22 -7.17 3.34 -6.13
CA ILE A 22 -6.59 3.66 -4.83
C ILE A 22 -5.15 3.19 -4.79
N GLN A 23 -4.25 4.07 -4.37
CA GLN A 23 -2.87 3.78 -4.06
C GLN A 23 -2.67 3.67 -2.54
N PHE A 24 -1.96 2.63 -2.12
CA PHE A 24 -1.60 2.44 -0.72
C PHE A 24 -0.20 1.82 -0.62
N SER A 25 0.61 2.32 0.30
CA SER A 25 1.92 1.79 0.65
C SER A 25 2.01 1.61 2.16
N GLY A 26 2.52 0.46 2.59
CA GLY A 26 2.65 0.13 4.01
C GLY A 26 3.30 -1.22 4.22
N THR A 27 3.31 -1.68 5.47
CA THR A 27 3.80 -3.01 5.81
C THR A 27 2.94 -4.10 5.19
N GLN A 28 3.50 -5.31 5.07
CA GLN A 28 2.75 -6.45 4.53
C GLN A 28 1.48 -6.77 5.34
N ILE A 29 1.49 -6.49 6.65
CA ILE A 29 0.34 -6.67 7.55
C ILE A 29 -0.75 -5.64 7.23
N GLU A 30 -0.39 -4.37 7.08
CA GLU A 30 -1.33 -3.29 6.76
C GLU A 30 -1.95 -3.50 5.38
N ILE A 31 -1.17 -3.84 4.36
CA ILE A 31 -1.66 -4.15 3.01
C ILE A 31 -2.68 -5.29 3.07
N SER A 32 -2.38 -6.36 3.82
CA SER A 32 -3.29 -7.50 3.94
C SER A 32 -4.60 -7.13 4.65
N LYS A 33 -4.54 -6.26 5.67
CA LYS A 33 -5.73 -5.71 6.34
C LYS A 33 -6.54 -4.82 5.40
N PHE A 34 -5.87 -3.94 4.65
CA PHE A 34 -6.50 -3.03 3.71
C PHE A 34 -7.28 -3.77 2.62
N ILE A 35 -6.65 -4.76 1.98
CA ILE A 35 -7.30 -5.61 0.97
C ILE A 35 -8.51 -6.34 1.59
N LYS A 36 -8.38 -6.88 2.81
CA LYS A 36 -9.50 -7.56 3.48
C LYS A 36 -10.67 -6.61 3.76
N THR A 37 -10.39 -5.38 4.14
CA THR A 37 -11.40 -4.34 4.34
C THR A 37 -12.06 -3.91 3.02
N LEU A 38 -11.34 -3.95 1.90
CA LEU A 38 -11.88 -3.60 0.58
C LEU A 38 -12.64 -4.73 -0.12
N ARG A 39 -12.48 -6.00 0.30
CA ARG A 39 -13.19 -7.16 -0.29
C ARG A 39 -14.70 -6.96 -0.50
N PRO A 40 -15.47 -6.36 0.41
CA PRO A 40 -16.91 -6.16 0.22
C PRO A 40 -17.27 -5.23 -0.95
N PHE A 41 -16.34 -4.40 -1.41
CA PHE A 41 -16.56 -3.45 -2.52
C PHE A 41 -16.28 -4.04 -3.89
N ASN A 42 -15.98 -5.34 -3.99
CA ASN A 42 -15.67 -6.06 -5.23
C ASN A 42 -14.48 -5.46 -5.99
N ILE A 43 -13.27 -5.86 -5.61
CA ILE A 43 -12.03 -5.42 -6.25
C ILE A 43 -11.99 -5.95 -7.69
N VAL A 44 -12.10 -5.05 -8.68
CA VAL A 44 -12.05 -5.37 -10.11
C VAL A 44 -10.64 -5.78 -10.54
N GLU A 45 -9.63 -5.03 -10.10
CA GLU A 45 -8.22 -5.30 -10.38
C GLU A 45 -7.35 -4.99 -9.15
N LEU A 46 -6.27 -5.76 -8.97
CA LEU A 46 -5.28 -5.54 -7.90
C LEU A 46 -3.86 -5.82 -8.41
N THR A 47 -3.03 -4.79 -8.43
CA THR A 47 -1.58 -4.90 -8.69
C THR A 47 -0.79 -4.68 -7.41
N ARG A 48 0.21 -5.52 -7.14
CA ARG A 48 1.06 -5.47 -5.93
C ARG A 48 2.53 -5.62 -6.29
N SER A 49 3.38 -4.75 -5.74
CA SER A 49 4.84 -4.76 -5.96
C SER A 49 5.60 -5.85 -5.19
N GLY A 50 4.99 -6.47 -4.17
CA GLY A 50 5.69 -7.39 -3.26
C GLY A 50 6.36 -6.66 -2.09
N LEU A 51 7.25 -7.35 -1.37
CA LEU A 51 8.03 -6.74 -0.29
C LEU A 51 9.22 -5.99 -0.88
N VAL A 52 9.23 -4.67 -0.71
CA VAL A 52 10.40 -3.83 -0.94
C VAL A 52 10.90 -3.39 0.42
N SER A 53 12.19 -3.60 0.69
CA SER A 53 12.80 -3.26 1.97
C SER A 53 14.12 -2.54 1.76
N MET A 54 14.36 -1.51 2.56
CA MET A 54 15.61 -0.77 2.60
C MET A 54 16.09 -0.71 4.05
N ALA A 55 17.39 -0.89 4.23
CA ALA A 55 17.98 -0.68 5.53
C ALA A 55 17.87 0.81 5.90
N LEU A 56 17.44 1.08 7.14
CA LEU A 56 17.40 2.43 7.68
C LEU A 56 18.81 2.87 8.10
N GLY A 57 19.08 4.17 8.04
CA GLY A 57 20.37 4.74 8.45
C GLY A 57 21.51 4.43 7.48
N THR A 58 22.72 4.22 8.02
CA THR A 58 23.95 4.00 7.24
C THR A 58 24.74 2.77 7.67
N ASP A 59 24.22 1.97 8.59
CA ASP A 59 24.97 0.85 9.19
C ASP A 59 25.34 -0.23 8.16
N TYR A 60 24.59 -0.31 7.07
CA TYR A 60 24.86 -1.21 5.94
C TYR A 60 26.04 -0.75 5.06
N ILE A 61 26.46 0.52 5.13
CA ILE A 61 27.51 1.10 4.26
C ILE A 61 28.90 0.56 4.64
N LYS A 62 29.12 0.18 5.92
CA LYS A 62 30.43 -0.25 6.42
C LYS A 62 30.93 -1.59 5.88
N LYS A 63 30.07 -2.40 5.24
CA LYS A 63 30.48 -3.70 4.67
C LYS A 63 31.02 -3.63 3.24
N GLY A 64 30.92 -2.48 2.56
CA GLY A 64 31.35 -2.31 1.17
C GLY A 64 32.73 -1.67 0.97
N LEU A 65 33.32 -1.09 2.02
CA LEU A 65 34.66 -0.50 1.98
C LEU A 65 35.66 -1.55 2.51
N LYS A 66 36.10 -2.44 1.63
CA LYS A 66 37.36 -3.18 1.80
C LYS A 66 38.46 -2.48 1.02
#